data_AF-A0A813A5S3-F1
#
_entry.id   AF-A0A813A5S3-F1
#
_cell.length_a   1.000
_cell.length_b   1.000
_cell.length_c   1.000
_cell.angle_alpha   90.00
_cell.angle_beta   90.00
_cell.angle_gamma   90.00
#
_symmetry.space_group_name_H-M   'P 1'
#
loop_
_entity.id
_entity.type
_entity.pdbx_description
1 polymer ?
#
loop_
_entity_poly.entity_id
_entity_poly.type
_entity_poly.pdbx_seq_one_letter_code
_entity_poly.pdbx_strand_id
1 'polypeptide(L)'
;KAGRWQHALGTWMQMNAYQVQPNLIHCNAALSACEKAGAWEAAFELLKVLPSISLRADVITCSALISACEKGGCWEQSLELLTRMGREQLEADVICFNGAISACEKCGQWEQALRILGSLPDYGLHPTKNSFNAAIRACGWDGQWQNALLLLGDMEDK
;
A
#
# COMPACT_ATOMS: atom_id res chain seq x y z
N LYS A 1 -6.44 16.53 12.06
CA LYS A 1 -6.90 16.05 10.72
C LYS A 1 -7.55 14.64 10.76
N ALA A 2 -7.92 14.10 11.93
CA ALA A 2 -8.38 12.71 12.09
C ALA A 2 -9.90 12.48 11.88
N GLY A 3 -10.76 13.50 11.93
CA GLY A 3 -12.22 13.30 11.83
C GLY A 3 -12.79 13.14 10.41
N ARG A 4 -12.00 13.38 9.36
CA ARG A 4 -12.53 13.40 7.97
C ARG A 4 -12.83 12.03 7.41
N TRP A 5 -12.12 10.98 7.83
CA TRP A 5 -12.41 9.61 7.39
C TRP A 5 -13.69 9.09 8.04
N GLN A 6 -13.93 9.38 9.32
CA GLN A 6 -15.17 9.01 10.02
C GLN A 6 -16.38 9.71 9.40
N HIS A 7 -16.24 10.99 9.05
CA HIS A 7 -17.28 11.72 8.32
C HIS A 7 -17.49 11.15 6.91
N ALA A 8 -16.42 10.82 6.18
CA ALA A 8 -16.53 10.20 4.85
C ALA A 8 -17.20 8.82 4.90
N LEU A 9 -16.84 7.99 5.90
CA LEU A 9 -17.48 6.69 6.15
C LEU A 9 -18.93 6.83 6.61
N GLY A 10 -19.22 7.82 7.46
CA GLY A 10 -20.57 8.16 7.87
C GLY A 10 -21.44 8.61 6.71
N THR A 11 -20.92 9.47 5.82
CA THR A 11 -21.62 9.86 4.59
C THR A 11 -21.79 8.68 3.64
N TRP A 12 -20.82 7.77 3.57
CA TRP A 12 -20.91 6.57 2.74
C TRP A 12 -21.97 5.59 3.26
N MET A 13 -22.00 5.32 4.56
CA MET A 13 -23.03 4.50 5.21
C MET A 13 -24.43 5.12 5.08
N GLN A 14 -24.54 6.44 5.23
CA GLN A 14 -25.80 7.15 5.01
C GLN A 14 -26.24 7.11 3.55
N MET A 15 -25.34 7.30 2.58
CA MET A 15 -25.67 7.20 1.15
C MET A 15 -26.15 5.81 0.74
N ASN A 16 -25.57 4.76 1.33
CA ASN A 16 -26.04 3.38 1.16
C ASN A 16 -27.47 3.20 1.72
N ALA A 17 -27.81 3.87 2.82
CA ALA A 17 -29.15 3.86 3.40
C ALA A 17 -30.18 4.65 2.55
N TYR A 18 -29.75 5.66 1.78
CA TYR A 18 -30.60 6.49 0.93
C TYR A 18 -30.74 6.00 -0.53
N GLN A 19 -30.22 4.82 -0.89
CA GLN A 19 -30.21 4.28 -2.26
C GLN A 19 -29.58 5.20 -3.34
N VAL A 20 -28.71 6.13 -2.95
CA VAL A 20 -27.94 6.92 -3.90
C VAL A 20 -26.77 6.06 -4.36
N GLN A 21 -26.71 5.71 -5.65
CA GLN A 21 -25.63 4.86 -6.18
C GLN A 21 -24.26 5.51 -5.89
N PRO A 22 -23.42 4.88 -5.05
CA PRO A 22 -22.11 5.41 -4.75
C PRO A 22 -21.23 5.34 -6.00
N ASN A 23 -20.93 6.49 -6.60
CA ASN A 23 -19.98 6.56 -7.72
C ASN A 23 -18.52 6.45 -7.25
N LEU A 24 -17.63 6.08 -8.17
CA LEU A 24 -16.17 5.93 -7.96
C LEU A 24 -15.52 7.14 -7.25
N ILE A 25 -16.03 8.35 -7.50
CA ILE A 25 -15.54 9.59 -6.88
C ILE A 25 -15.69 9.56 -5.35
N HIS A 26 -16.80 9.03 -4.83
CA HIS A 26 -17.05 8.94 -3.39
C HIS A 26 -16.14 7.90 -2.74
N CYS A 27 -15.94 6.76 -3.40
CA CYS A 27 -15.00 5.73 -2.97
C CYS A 27 -13.56 6.27 -2.93
N ASN A 28 -13.12 6.96 -3.98
CA ASN A 28 -11.78 7.55 -4.03
C ASN A 28 -11.58 8.65 -2.98
N ALA A 29 -12.61 9.47 -2.72
CA ALA A 29 -12.56 10.46 -1.64
C ALA A 29 -12.45 9.81 -0.25
N ALA A 30 -13.22 8.75 0.00
CA ALA A 30 -13.15 8.00 1.25
C ALA A 30 -11.80 7.28 1.41
N LEU A 31 -11.27 6.67 0.34
CA LEU A 31 -9.96 6.04 0.32
C LEU A 31 -8.84 7.05 0.56
N SER A 32 -8.85 8.22 -0.07
CA SER A 32 -7.87 9.28 0.22
C SER A 32 -7.95 9.78 1.67
N ALA A 33 -9.15 9.79 2.26
CA ALA A 33 -9.31 10.10 3.68
C ALA A 33 -8.73 9.01 4.59
N CYS A 34 -8.94 7.73 4.26
CA CYS A 34 -8.37 6.58 4.97
C CYS A 34 -6.85 6.55 4.86
N GLU A 35 -6.32 6.78 3.66
CA GLU A 35 -4.89 6.89 3.36
C GLU A 35 -4.24 8.00 4.19
N LYS A 36 -4.85 9.18 4.31
CA LYS A 36 -4.33 10.26 5.17
C LYS A 36 -4.44 9.97 6.67
N ALA A 37 -5.36 9.10 7.07
CA ALA A 37 -5.58 8.71 8.46
C ALA A 37 -4.78 7.48 8.88
N GLY A 38 -4.19 6.73 7.94
CA GLY A 38 -3.60 5.41 8.21
C GLY A 38 -4.64 4.35 8.60
N ALA A 39 -5.93 4.61 8.32
CA ALA A 39 -7.03 3.72 8.69
C ALA A 39 -7.19 2.61 7.65
N TRP A 40 -6.27 1.65 7.66
CA TRP A 40 -6.24 0.53 6.71
C TRP A 40 -7.48 -0.36 6.81
N GLU A 41 -7.99 -0.62 8.03
CA GLU A 41 -9.20 -1.43 8.24
C GLU A 41 -10.41 -0.85 7.52
N ALA A 42 -10.63 0.46 7.71
CA ALA A 42 -11.67 1.23 7.04
C ALA A 42 -11.52 1.20 5.50
N ALA A 43 -10.28 1.30 5.00
CA ALA A 43 -10.01 1.21 3.57
C ALA A 43 -10.34 -0.19 3.01
N PHE A 44 -10.06 -1.26 3.76
CA PHE A 44 -10.39 -2.63 3.36
C PHE A 44 -11.90 -2.92 3.38
N GLU A 45 -12.63 -2.35 4.34
CA GLU A 45 -14.10 -2.43 4.32
C GLU A 45 -14.68 -1.75 3.07
N LEU A 46 -14.12 -0.60 2.66
CA LEU A 46 -14.49 0.04 1.38
C LEU A 46 -14.14 -0.85 0.17
N LEU A 47 -13.01 -1.55 0.18
CA LEU A 47 -12.62 -2.47 -0.88
C LEU A 47 -13.61 -3.65 -1.04
N LYS A 48 -14.15 -4.17 0.08
CA LYS A 48 -15.16 -5.25 0.07
C LYS A 48 -16.51 -4.79 -0.48
N VAL A 49 -16.80 -3.50 -0.40
CA VAL A 49 -18.05 -2.91 -0.89
C VAL A 49 -17.99 -2.68 -2.39
N LEU A 50 -16.84 -2.37 -2.98
CA LEU A 50 -16.75 -2.05 -4.42
C LEU A 50 -17.48 -3.07 -5.33
N PRO A 51 -17.33 -4.39 -5.14
CA PRO A 51 -18.07 -5.38 -5.94
C PRO A 51 -19.59 -5.32 -5.77
N SER A 52 -20.11 -4.97 -4.58
CA SER A 52 -21.56 -4.92 -4.33
C SER A 52 -22.24 -3.75 -5.05
N ILE A 53 -21.47 -2.72 -5.41
CA ILE A 53 -21.92 -1.58 -6.21
C ILE A 53 -21.49 -1.69 -7.69
N SER A 54 -21.09 -2.89 -8.13
CA SER A 54 -20.61 -3.16 -9.51
C SER A 54 -19.39 -2.32 -9.94
N LEU A 55 -18.58 -1.86 -8.98
CA LEU A 55 -17.32 -1.17 -9.23
C LEU A 55 -16.15 -2.11 -9.02
N ARG A 56 -15.11 -1.95 -9.84
CA ARG A 56 -13.86 -2.71 -9.73
C ARG A 56 -12.78 -1.81 -9.16
N ALA A 57 -11.94 -2.37 -8.29
CA ALA A 57 -10.75 -1.67 -7.81
C ALA A 57 -9.82 -1.40 -9.00
N ASP A 58 -9.35 -0.16 -9.10
CA ASP A 58 -8.34 0.28 -10.07
C ASP A 58 -6.98 0.45 -9.39
N VAL A 59 -5.97 0.83 -10.17
CA VAL A 59 -4.61 1.10 -9.68
C VAL A 59 -4.63 2.16 -8.57
N ILE A 60 -5.47 3.19 -8.69
CA ILE A 60 -5.60 4.27 -7.71
C ILE A 60 -6.12 3.74 -6.37
N THR A 61 -7.14 2.88 -6.41
CA THR A 61 -7.71 2.22 -5.24
C THR A 61 -6.67 1.37 -4.52
N CYS A 62 -5.95 0.52 -5.25
CA CYS A 62 -4.92 -0.34 -4.69
C CYS A 62 -3.73 0.46 -4.13
N SER A 63 -3.29 1.50 -4.83
CA SER A 63 -2.21 2.38 -4.37
C SER A 63 -2.56 3.13 -3.08
N ALA A 64 -3.79 3.63 -2.99
CA ALA A 64 -4.29 4.27 -1.76
C ALA A 64 -4.38 3.30 -0.58
N LEU A 65 -4.80 2.06 -0.83
CA LEU A 65 -4.82 0.99 0.18
C LEU A 65 -3.42 0.61 0.65
N ILE A 66 -2.47 0.43 -0.27
CA ILE A 66 -1.06 0.15 0.06
C ILE A 66 -0.49 1.29 0.91
N SER A 67 -0.75 2.55 0.55
CA SER A 67 -0.32 3.72 1.33
C SER A 67 -0.97 3.79 2.72
N ALA A 68 -2.22 3.32 2.85
CA ALA A 68 -2.87 3.18 4.14
C ALA A 68 -2.23 2.05 4.99
N CYS A 69 -1.92 0.91 4.37
CA CYS A 69 -1.19 -0.21 5.01
C CYS A 69 0.21 0.20 5.45
N GLU A 70 0.92 0.99 4.65
CA GLU A 70 2.22 1.55 4.99
C GLU A 70 2.15 2.40 6.26
N LYS A 71 1.11 3.22 6.42
CA LYS A 71 0.92 4.02 7.64
C LYS A 71 0.39 3.20 8.82
N GLY A 72 -0.38 2.15 8.53
CA GLY A 72 -0.95 1.24 9.51
C GLY A 72 0.01 0.15 10.03
N GLY A 73 1.15 -0.07 9.36
CA GLY A 73 2.05 -1.18 9.69
C GLY A 73 1.45 -2.55 9.33
N CYS A 74 0.76 -2.64 8.20
CA CYS A 74 0.04 -3.84 7.77
C CYS A 74 0.67 -4.43 6.52
N TRP A 75 1.86 -5.01 6.70
CA TRP A 75 2.68 -5.50 5.59
C TRP A 75 2.05 -6.69 4.85
N GLU A 76 1.36 -7.59 5.55
CA GLU A 76 0.70 -8.76 4.94
C GLU A 76 -0.38 -8.33 3.95
N GLN A 77 -1.22 -7.40 4.37
CA GLN A 77 -2.29 -6.81 3.57
C GLN A 77 -1.72 -6.04 2.37
N SER A 78 -0.59 -5.35 2.55
CA SER A 78 0.09 -4.66 1.45
C SER A 78 0.62 -5.63 0.38
N LEU A 79 1.16 -6.78 0.79
CA LEU A 79 1.65 -7.82 -0.11
C LEU A 79 0.50 -8.53 -0.85
N GLU A 80 -0.61 -8.79 -0.15
CA GLU A 80 -1.81 -9.34 -0.76
C GLU A 80 -2.34 -8.41 -1.86
N LEU A 81 -2.34 -7.10 -1.62
CA LEU A 81 -2.74 -6.10 -2.61
C LEU A 81 -1.83 -6.09 -3.84
N LEU A 82 -0.50 -6.13 -3.66
CA LEU A 82 0.43 -6.26 -4.79
C LEU A 82 0.19 -7.53 -5.60
N THR A 83 -0.01 -8.66 -4.91
CA THR A 83 -0.32 -9.95 -5.56
C THR A 83 -1.62 -9.89 -6.33
N ARG A 84 -2.64 -9.23 -5.75
CA ARG A 84 -3.93 -9.00 -6.38
C ARG A 84 -3.80 -8.12 -7.62
N MET A 85 -3.01 -7.05 -7.58
CA MET A 85 -2.75 -6.21 -8.75
C MET A 85 -2.13 -7.02 -9.89
N GLY A 86 -1.16 -7.88 -9.60
CA GLY A 86 -0.59 -8.78 -10.62
C GLY A 86 -1.61 -9.76 -11.22
N ARG A 87 -2.48 -10.36 -10.39
CA ARG A 87 -3.55 -11.26 -10.86
C ARG A 87 -4.61 -10.55 -11.70
N GLU A 88 -4.93 -9.32 -11.33
CA GLU A 88 -5.91 -8.49 -12.04
C GLU A 88 -5.31 -7.75 -13.25
N GLN A 89 -4.02 -7.96 -13.56
CA GLN A 89 -3.29 -7.26 -14.62
C GLN A 89 -3.33 -5.74 -14.45
N LEU A 90 -3.37 -5.27 -13.20
CA LEU A 90 -3.22 -3.88 -12.85
C LEU A 90 -1.72 -3.55 -12.80
N GLU A 91 -1.29 -2.58 -13.59
CA GLU A 91 0.10 -2.11 -13.60
C GLU A 91 0.42 -1.42 -12.28
N ALA A 92 1.01 -2.17 -11.35
CA ALA A 92 1.56 -1.63 -10.12
C ALA A 92 2.78 -0.77 -10.45
N ASP A 93 2.78 0.47 -9.96
CA ASP A 93 3.90 1.38 -10.13
C ASP A 93 4.95 1.19 -9.02
N VAL A 94 6.08 1.88 -9.16
CA VAL A 94 7.14 1.84 -8.14
C VAL A 94 6.66 2.35 -6.78
N ILE A 95 5.60 3.18 -6.74
CA ILE A 95 5.02 3.72 -5.51
C ILE A 95 4.33 2.61 -4.72
N CYS A 96 3.57 1.73 -5.39
CA CYS A 96 2.95 0.56 -4.77
C CYS A 96 4.01 -0.37 -4.14
N PHE A 97 5.08 -0.67 -4.86
CA PHE A 97 6.17 -1.50 -4.32
C PHE A 97 6.89 -0.82 -3.16
N ASN A 98 7.17 0.48 -3.27
CA ASN A 98 7.79 1.26 -2.19
C ASN A 98 6.93 1.29 -0.93
N GLY A 99 5.62 1.48 -1.07
CA GLY A 99 4.68 1.44 0.05
C GLY A 99 4.69 0.09 0.75
N ALA A 100 4.77 -1.01 0.00
CA ALA A 100 4.89 -2.35 0.59
C ALA A 100 6.23 -2.57 1.32
N ILE A 101 7.35 -2.14 0.72
CA ILE A 101 8.67 -2.22 1.37
C ILE A 101 8.68 -1.39 2.67
N SER A 102 8.12 -0.18 2.65
CA SER A 102 8.00 0.67 3.84
C SER A 102 7.03 0.11 4.89
N ALA A 103 5.98 -0.60 4.48
CA ALA A 103 5.13 -1.36 5.41
C ALA A 103 5.94 -2.49 6.08
N CYS A 104 6.73 -3.24 5.31
CA CYS A 104 7.63 -4.28 5.82
C CYS A 104 8.70 -3.71 6.75
N GLU A 105 9.31 -2.57 6.39
CA GLU A 105 10.24 -1.81 7.23
C GLU A 105 9.62 -1.57 8.60
N LYS A 106 8.42 -0.98 8.64
CA LYS A 106 7.72 -0.60 9.88
C LYS A 106 7.34 -1.78 10.77
N CYS A 107 7.38 -3.00 10.25
CA CYS A 107 7.07 -4.23 10.98
C CYS A 107 8.30 -5.12 11.21
N GLY A 108 9.51 -4.65 10.87
CA GLY A 108 10.75 -5.41 11.00
C GLY A 108 10.84 -6.62 10.06
N GLN A 109 10.02 -6.66 9.02
CA GLN A 109 9.95 -7.78 8.06
C GLN A 109 10.99 -7.59 6.95
N TRP A 110 12.27 -7.62 7.32
CA TRP A 110 13.38 -7.36 6.42
C TRP A 110 13.47 -8.37 5.26
N GLU A 111 13.17 -9.65 5.51
CA GLU A 111 13.18 -10.69 4.47
C GLU A 111 12.17 -10.35 3.36
N GLN A 112 10.99 -9.88 3.77
CA GLN A 112 9.95 -9.48 2.83
C GLN A 112 10.33 -8.21 2.08
N ALA A 113 10.88 -7.22 2.78
CA ALA A 113 11.38 -5.99 2.15
C ALA A 113 12.44 -6.29 1.07
N LEU A 114 13.40 -7.17 1.36
CA LEU A 114 14.42 -7.61 0.39
C LEU A 114 13.82 -8.38 -0.79
N ARG A 115 12.87 -9.28 -0.53
CA ARG A 115 12.20 -10.05 -1.57
C ARG A 115 11.43 -9.16 -2.54
N ILE A 116 10.74 -8.13 -2.02
CA ILE A 116 10.02 -7.14 -2.84
C ILE A 116 11.03 -6.27 -3.62
N LEU A 117 12.11 -5.84 -2.98
CA LEU A 117 13.15 -5.04 -3.63
C LEU A 117 13.80 -5.78 -4.79
N GLY A 118 14.07 -7.08 -4.60
CA GLY A 118 14.66 -7.96 -5.61
C GLY A 118 13.70 -8.32 -6.75
N SER A 119 12.38 -8.25 -6.55
CA SER A 119 11.40 -8.54 -7.60
C SER A 119 11.07 -7.34 -8.47
N LEU A 120 11.37 -6.10 -8.05
CA LEU A 120 11.15 -4.88 -8.84
C LEU A 120 11.67 -4.96 -10.29
N PRO A 121 12.92 -5.43 -10.55
CA PRO A 121 13.43 -5.60 -11.91
C PRO A 121 12.63 -6.59 -12.75
N ASP A 122 12.03 -7.62 -12.15
CA ASP A 122 11.20 -8.60 -12.86
C ASP A 122 9.91 -7.96 -13.42
N TYR A 123 9.45 -6.88 -12.78
CA TYR A 123 8.34 -6.05 -13.25
C TYR A 123 8.78 -4.92 -14.18
N GLY A 124 10.06 -4.88 -14.58
CA GLY A 124 10.63 -3.79 -15.39
C GLY A 124 10.73 -2.47 -14.62
N LEU A 125 10.64 -2.51 -13.29
CA LEU A 125 10.70 -1.34 -12.43
C LEU A 125 12.11 -1.20 -11.83
N HIS A 126 12.62 0.02 -11.82
CA HIS A 126 13.90 0.30 -11.19
C HIS A 126 13.71 0.66 -9.71
N PRO A 127 14.37 -0.05 -8.78
CA PRO A 127 14.40 0.33 -7.38
C PRO A 127 14.90 1.77 -7.22
N THR A 128 14.19 2.53 -6.40
CA THR A 128 14.53 3.93 -6.11
C THR A 128 15.36 4.02 -4.83
N LYS A 129 15.99 5.17 -4.59
CA LYS A 129 16.67 5.45 -3.30
C LYS A 129 15.75 5.21 -2.10
N ASN A 130 14.45 5.49 -2.24
CA ASN A 130 13.47 5.24 -1.19
C ASN A 130 13.28 3.74 -0.92
N SER A 131 13.24 2.91 -1.97
CA SER A 131 13.12 1.45 -1.88
C SER A 131 14.31 0.85 -1.11
N PHE A 132 15.53 1.24 -1.48
CA PHE A 132 16.75 0.80 -0.81
C PHE A 132 16.82 1.28 0.64
N ASN A 133 16.53 2.56 0.89
CA ASN A 133 16.54 3.11 2.25
C ASN A 133 15.55 2.40 3.18
N ALA A 134 14.34 2.09 2.71
CA ALA A 134 13.36 1.35 3.49
C ALA A 134 13.83 -0.09 3.78
N ALA A 135 14.41 -0.78 2.78
CA ALA A 135 14.96 -2.13 2.98
C ALA A 135 16.16 -2.15 3.94
N ILE A 136 17.08 -1.18 3.84
CA ILE A 136 18.23 -1.01 4.76
C ILE A 136 17.75 -0.79 6.19
N ARG A 137 16.75 0.08 6.38
CA ARG A 137 16.16 0.33 7.71
C ARG A 137 15.50 -0.92 8.28
N ALA A 138 14.79 -1.69 7.45
CA ALA A 138 14.21 -2.96 7.85
C ALA A 138 15.28 -3.94 8.36
N CYS A 139 16.39 -4.08 7.63
CA CYS A 139 17.53 -4.92 8.04
C CYS A 139 18.19 -4.45 9.35
N GLY A 140 18.19 -3.14 9.61
CA GLY A 140 18.75 -2.56 10.83
C GLY A 140 18.02 -2.97 12.12
N TRP A 141 16.72 -3.30 12.04
CA TRP A 141 15.93 -3.66 13.22
C TRP A 141 16.21 -5.06 13.76
N ASP A 142 16.60 -5.99 12.89
CA ASP A 142 16.88 -7.39 13.25
C ASP A 142 18.39 -7.69 13.30
N GLY A 143 19.23 -6.65 13.33
CA GLY A 143 20.68 -6.80 13.40
C GLY A 143 21.32 -7.35 12.12
N GLN A 144 20.62 -7.33 10.99
CA GLN A 144 21.09 -7.83 9.69
C GLN A 144 21.95 -6.78 8.96
N TRP A 145 22.97 -6.27 9.64
CA TRP A 145 23.81 -5.17 9.15
C TRP A 145 24.62 -5.55 7.90
N GLN A 146 24.91 -6.84 7.69
CA GLN A 146 25.60 -7.32 6.49
C GLN A 146 24.76 -7.12 5.23
N ASN A 147 23.46 -7.44 5.30
CA ASN A 147 22.51 -7.21 4.20
C ASN A 147 22.32 -5.71 3.96
N ALA A 148 22.26 -4.92 5.04
CA ALA A 148 22.20 -3.46 4.95
C ALA A 148 23.44 -2.86 4.24
N LEU A 149 24.65 -3.35 4.54
CA LEU A 149 25.89 -2.90 3.88
C LEU A 149 25.94 -3.30 2.41
N LEU A 150 25.51 -4.54 2.08
CA LEU A 150 25.43 -5.00 0.69
C LEU A 150 24.51 -4.11 -0.14
N LEU A 151 23.31 -3.80 0.38
CA LEU A 151 22.37 -2.89 -0.27
C LEU A 151 22.94 -1.47 -0.44
N LEU A 152 23.77 -1.01 0.49
CA LEU A 152 24.38 0.31 0.45
C LEU A 152 25.47 0.38 -0.62
N GLY A 153 26.26 -0.68 -0.78
CA GLY A 153 27.20 -0.82 -1.91
C GLY A 153 26.49 -0.85 -3.27
N ASP A 154 25.39 -1.61 -3.39
CA ASP A 154 24.56 -1.67 -4.60
C ASP A 154 23.95 -0.30 -4.99
N MET A 155 23.76 0.61 -4.02
CA MET A 155 23.33 1.99 -4.28
C MET A 155 24.47 2.90 -4.76
N GLU A 156 25.71 2.64 -4.36
CA GLU A 156 26.87 3.46 -4.75
C GLU A 156 27.37 3.11 -6.16
N ASP A 157 27.15 1.87 -6.60
CA ASP A 157 27.51 1.37 -7.93
C ASP A 157 26.50 1.73 -9.04
N LYS A 158 25.36 2.36 -8.72
CA LYS A 158 24.28 2.75 -9.67
C LYS A 158 24.02 4.26 -9.69
#